data_AF-A0A8T7DXF4-F1
#
_entry.id   AF-A0A8T7DXF4-F1
#
_cell.length_a   1.000
_cell.length_b   1.000
_cell.length_c   1.000
_cell.angle_alpha   90.00
_cell.angle_beta   90.00
_cell.angle_gamma   90.00
#
_symmetry.space_group_name_H-M   'P 1'
#
loop_
_entity.id
_entity.type
_entity.pdbx_description
1 polymer ?
#
loop_
_entity_poly.entity_id
_entity_poly.type
_entity_poly.pdbx_seq_one_letter_code
_entity_poly.pdbx_strand_id
1 'polypeptide(L)'
;AVYGGAVGATAGAMGGAQVDKKIEQQREASAEALRSRIGDDAYDGLEALADCKHDVSLKQAELARQSENPNFSLAGLWLEVLSYADQGNEAKARELYPEIVTKDWDISSEAEAEAGMRETLNKLMDIREQYNMPRVCPA
;
A
#
# COMPACT_ATOMS: atom_id res chain seq x y z
N ALA A 1 -3.63 10.93 -3.29
CA ALA A 1 -2.72 9.86 -2.81
C ALA A 1 -2.97 8.55 -3.55
N VAL A 2 -1.90 7.97 -4.11
CA VAL A 2 -1.89 6.76 -4.95
C VAL A 2 -2.70 5.58 -4.38
N TYR A 3 -2.72 5.42 -3.06
CA TYR A 3 -3.40 4.32 -2.38
C TYR A 3 -4.75 4.68 -1.74
N GLY A 4 -5.16 5.95 -1.76
CA GLY A 4 -6.33 6.46 -1.03
C GLY A 4 -7.66 5.77 -1.37
N GLY A 5 -7.80 5.20 -2.58
CA GLY A 5 -8.97 4.42 -2.99
C GLY A 5 -8.73 2.92 -3.15
N ALA A 6 -7.49 2.44 -3.00
CA ALA A 6 -7.08 1.15 -3.57
C ALA A 6 -6.79 0.04 -2.56
N VAL A 7 -6.57 0.36 -1.29
CA VAL A 7 -6.20 -0.62 -0.26
C VAL A 7 -7.20 -1.79 -0.17
N GLY A 8 -8.49 -1.55 -0.41
CA GLY A 8 -9.53 -2.59 -0.37
C GLY A 8 -9.39 -3.71 -1.42
N ALA A 9 -8.57 -3.53 -2.46
CA ALA A 9 -8.41 -4.51 -3.54
C ALA A 9 -7.39 -5.63 -3.25
N THR A 10 -6.37 -5.39 -2.41
CA THR A 10 -5.32 -6.39 -2.10
C THR A 10 -5.73 -7.44 -1.07
N ALA A 11 -6.86 -7.23 -0.40
CA ALA A 11 -7.42 -8.15 0.58
C ALA A 11 -7.75 -9.54 -0.02
N GLY A 12 -7.93 -9.65 -1.33
CA GLY A 12 -8.33 -10.89 -2.01
C GLY A 12 -7.37 -12.07 -1.83
N ALA A 13 -6.06 -11.82 -1.68
CA ALA A 13 -5.07 -12.88 -1.55
C ALA A 13 -5.08 -13.59 -0.17
N MET A 14 -5.76 -13.04 0.84
CA MET A 14 -5.57 -13.44 2.24
C MET A 14 -6.61 -14.42 2.79
N GLY A 15 -7.66 -14.76 2.05
CA GLY A 15 -8.78 -15.50 2.63
C GLY A 15 -9.43 -16.48 1.68
N GLY A 16 -9.11 -17.77 1.84
CA GLY A 16 -9.79 -18.91 1.22
C GLY A 16 -11.22 -19.15 1.73
N ALA A 17 -11.99 -18.10 1.98
CA ALA A 17 -13.42 -18.20 2.26
C ALA A 17 -14.16 -18.35 0.92
N GLN A 18 -15.11 -19.28 0.83
CA GLN A 18 -15.98 -19.37 -0.34
C GLN A 18 -16.83 -18.10 -0.46
N VAL A 19 -16.39 -17.19 -1.33
CA VAL A 19 -17.12 -15.97 -1.65
C VAL A 19 -17.94 -16.20 -2.92
N ASP A 20 -19.11 -15.56 -3.00
CA ASP A 20 -19.97 -15.60 -4.19
C ASP A 20 -19.16 -15.26 -5.45
N LYS A 21 -19.33 -16.04 -6.54
CA LYS A 21 -18.59 -15.87 -7.80
C LYS A 21 -18.64 -14.44 -8.36
N LYS A 22 -19.74 -13.71 -8.14
CA LYS A 22 -19.87 -12.33 -8.60
C LYS A 22 -18.99 -11.37 -7.80
N ILE A 23 -18.84 -11.63 -6.51
CA ILE A 23 -17.95 -10.86 -5.64
C ILE A 23 -16.49 -11.21 -5.96
N GLU A 24 -16.19 -12.47 -6.26
CA GLU A 24 -14.85 -12.90 -6.68
C GLU A 24 -14.40 -12.18 -7.97
N GLN A 25 -15.25 -12.16 -9.00
CA GLN A 25 -14.96 -11.43 -10.25
C GLN A 25 -14.76 -9.93 -10.03
N GLN A 26 -15.56 -9.32 -9.15
CA GLN A 26 -15.42 -7.91 -8.83
C GLN A 26 -14.10 -7.63 -8.08
N ARG A 27 -13.63 -8.57 -7.26
CA ARG A 27 -12.34 -8.48 -6.57
C ARG A 27 -11.18 -8.62 -7.54
N GLU A 28 -11.20 -9.63 -8.41
CA GLU A 28 -10.17 -9.81 -9.44
C GLU A 28 -10.03 -8.56 -10.32
N ALA A 29 -11.14 -8.01 -10.81
CA ALA A 29 -11.13 -6.79 -11.60
C ALA A 29 -10.59 -5.58 -10.82
N SER A 30 -10.85 -5.51 -9.50
CA SER A 30 -10.32 -4.44 -8.65
C SER A 30 -8.82 -4.59 -8.40
N ALA A 31 -8.33 -5.82 -8.24
CA ALA A 31 -6.91 -6.13 -8.10
C ALA A 31 -6.15 -5.83 -9.40
N GLU A 32 -6.67 -6.23 -10.57
CA GLU A 32 -6.09 -5.90 -11.87
C GLU A 32 -6.09 -4.38 -12.14
N ALA A 33 -7.19 -3.70 -11.81
CA ALA A 33 -7.28 -2.24 -11.92
C ALA A 33 -6.28 -1.53 -11.00
N LEU A 34 -6.01 -2.08 -9.81
CA LEU A 34 -4.96 -1.56 -8.95
C LEU A 34 -3.58 -1.83 -9.53
N ARG A 35 -3.27 -3.07 -9.87
CA ARG A 35 -1.98 -3.49 -10.43
C ARG A 35 -1.60 -2.67 -11.67
N SER A 36 -2.55 -2.42 -12.58
CA SER A 36 -2.31 -1.55 -13.74
C SER A 36 -2.00 -0.08 -13.40
N ARG A 37 -2.43 0.42 -12.24
CA ARG A 37 -2.19 1.81 -11.79
C ARG A 37 -0.89 1.99 -11.05
N ILE A 38 -0.50 1.01 -10.23
CA ILE A 38 0.67 1.11 -9.33
C ILE A 38 1.87 0.29 -9.82
N GLY A 39 1.66 -0.60 -10.78
CA GLY A 39 2.67 -1.54 -11.27
C GLY A 39 2.74 -2.79 -10.42
N ASP A 40 3.35 -3.84 -10.99
CA ASP A 40 3.45 -5.16 -10.38
C ASP A 40 4.27 -5.12 -9.09
N ASP A 41 5.43 -4.45 -9.11
CA ASP A 41 6.31 -4.35 -7.94
C ASP A 41 5.57 -3.72 -6.75
N ALA A 42 4.91 -2.57 -6.97
CA ALA A 42 4.20 -1.88 -5.90
C ALA A 42 2.95 -2.64 -5.41
N TYR A 43 2.32 -3.44 -6.29
CA TYR A 43 1.20 -4.31 -5.96
C TYR A 43 1.66 -5.48 -5.08
N ASP A 44 2.68 -6.21 -5.51
CA ASP A 44 3.29 -7.32 -4.77
C ASP A 44 3.79 -6.85 -3.39
N GLY A 45 4.35 -5.64 -3.34
CA GLY A 45 4.79 -5.01 -2.11
C GLY A 45 3.66 -4.63 -1.16
N LEU A 46 2.50 -4.20 -1.68
CA LEU A 46 1.32 -3.92 -0.86
C LEU A 46 0.69 -5.22 -0.31
N GLU A 47 0.66 -6.30 -1.09
CA GLU A 47 0.26 -7.63 -0.61
C GLU A 47 1.19 -8.11 0.51
N ALA A 48 2.50 -7.96 0.31
CA ALA A 48 3.50 -8.28 1.34
C ALA A 48 3.31 -7.45 2.61
N LEU A 49 3.00 -6.15 2.48
CA LEU A 49 2.75 -5.29 3.64
C LEU A 49 1.52 -5.76 4.41
N ALA A 50 0.42 -6.03 3.71
CA ALA A 50 -0.79 -6.56 4.32
C ALA A 50 -0.50 -7.86 5.09
N ASP A 51 0.42 -8.69 4.58
CA ASP A 51 0.88 -9.96 5.16
C ASP A 51 1.91 -9.80 6.30
N CYS A 52 2.21 -8.57 6.71
CA CYS A 52 3.26 -8.25 7.69
C CYS A 52 4.68 -8.67 7.26
N LYS A 53 4.94 -8.77 5.96
CA LYS A 53 6.25 -9.07 5.37
C LYS A 53 6.95 -7.77 4.96
N HIS A 54 7.30 -6.93 5.95
CA HIS A 54 7.83 -5.59 5.67
C HIS A 54 9.12 -5.58 4.85
N ASP A 55 10.05 -6.52 5.07
CA ASP A 55 11.28 -6.60 4.28
C ASP A 55 11.01 -6.83 2.78
N VAL A 56 10.00 -7.65 2.49
CA VAL A 56 9.54 -7.90 1.11
C VAL A 56 8.87 -6.64 0.55
N SER A 57 8.02 -5.99 1.35
CA SER A 57 7.36 -4.74 0.95
C SER A 57 8.36 -3.62 0.64
N LEU A 58 9.39 -3.44 1.47
CA LEU A 58 10.45 -2.46 1.23
C LEU A 58 11.27 -2.76 -0.03
N LYS A 59 11.62 -4.02 -0.26
CA LYS A 59 12.32 -4.42 -1.49
C LYS A 59 11.48 -4.14 -2.73
N GLN A 60 10.18 -4.40 -2.66
CA GLN A 60 9.27 -4.14 -3.76
C GLN A 60 9.02 -2.64 -3.98
N ALA A 61 8.97 -1.86 -2.89
CA ALA A 61 8.96 -0.40 -2.97
C ALA A 61 10.20 0.14 -3.70
N GLU A 62 11.39 -0.38 -3.39
CA GLU A 62 12.64 0.00 -4.07
C GLU A 62 12.61 -0.32 -5.57
N LEU A 63 12.08 -1.50 -5.96
CA LEU A 63 11.93 -1.86 -7.37
C LEU A 63 10.93 -0.93 -8.08
N ALA A 64 9.76 -0.70 -7.48
CA ALA A 64 8.75 0.20 -8.03
C ALA A 64 9.29 1.62 -8.23
N ARG A 65 10.07 2.15 -7.27
CA ARG A 65 10.71 3.48 -7.34
C ARG A 65 11.64 3.64 -8.55
N GLN A 66 12.22 2.55 -9.06
CA GLN A 66 13.10 2.55 -10.24
C GLN A 66 12.35 2.56 -11.57
N SER A 67 11.02 2.44 -11.55
CA SER A 67 10.23 2.45 -12.78
C SER A 67 10.35 3.77 -13.53
N GLU A 68 10.47 3.68 -14.86
CA GLU A 68 10.37 4.84 -15.75
C GLU A 68 8.94 5.42 -15.79
N ASN A 69 7.93 4.66 -15.37
CA ASN A 69 6.57 5.16 -15.23
C ASN A 69 6.45 5.98 -13.93
N PRO A 70 6.14 7.29 -14.01
CA PRO A 70 6.10 8.16 -12.83
C PRO A 70 5.05 7.72 -11.80
N ASN A 71 3.93 7.13 -12.24
CA ASN A 71 2.90 6.64 -11.31
C ASN A 71 3.39 5.43 -10.52
N PHE A 72 4.15 4.53 -11.15
CA PHE A 72 4.69 3.34 -10.49
C PHE A 72 5.83 3.72 -9.55
N SER A 73 6.70 4.65 -9.98
CA SER A 73 7.74 5.22 -9.11
C SER A 73 7.14 5.92 -7.89
N LEU A 74 6.08 6.70 -8.07
CA LEU A 74 5.36 7.35 -6.98
C LEU A 74 4.66 6.33 -6.07
N ALA A 75 4.09 5.26 -6.62
CA ALA A 75 3.53 4.16 -5.84
C ALA A 75 4.60 3.50 -4.95
N GLY A 76 5.78 3.23 -5.50
CA GLY A 76 6.92 2.72 -4.74
C GLY A 76 7.31 3.63 -3.57
N LEU A 77 7.38 4.95 -3.79
CA LEU A 77 7.69 5.90 -2.72
C LEU A 77 6.63 5.88 -1.60
N TRP A 78 5.36 5.85 -1.96
CA TRP A 78 4.27 5.72 -0.99
C TRP A 78 4.31 4.38 -0.25
N LEU A 79 4.63 3.28 -0.93
CA LEU A 79 4.76 1.96 -0.31
C LEU A 79 5.90 1.91 0.70
N GLU A 80 7.02 2.58 0.44
CA GLU A 80 8.14 2.70 1.37
C GLU A 80 7.73 3.45 2.65
N VAL A 81 7.02 4.57 2.50
CA VAL A 81 6.44 5.34 3.62
C VAL A 81 5.53 4.44 4.47
N LEU A 82 4.61 3.73 3.84
CA LEU A 82 3.67 2.83 4.52
C LEU A 82 4.39 1.70 5.23
N SER A 83 5.41 1.11 4.61
CA SER A 83 6.19 0.01 5.18
C SER A 83 6.90 0.44 6.47
N TYR A 84 7.60 1.59 6.45
CA TYR A 84 8.27 2.09 7.65
C TYR A 84 7.29 2.45 8.76
N ALA A 85 6.17 3.09 8.40
CA ALA A 85 5.17 3.49 9.38
C ALA A 85 4.46 2.28 10.02
N ASP A 86 4.16 1.23 9.24
CA ASP A 86 3.55 -0.01 9.76
C ASP A 86 4.52 -0.80 10.65
N GLN A 87 5.84 -0.68 10.45
CA GLN A 87 6.89 -1.18 11.36
C GLN A 87 7.05 -0.34 12.63
N GLY A 88 6.31 0.76 12.78
CA GLY A 88 6.49 1.72 13.89
C GLY A 88 7.72 2.63 13.74
N ASN A 89 8.41 2.61 12.59
CA ASN A 89 9.51 3.51 12.28
C ASN A 89 9.01 4.84 11.67
N GLU A 90 8.24 5.59 12.46
CA GLU A 90 7.66 6.86 12.00
C GLU A 90 8.72 7.89 11.58
N ALA A 91 9.92 7.85 12.17
CA ALA A 91 11.01 8.76 11.83
C ALA A 91 11.41 8.59 10.35
N LYS A 92 11.68 7.35 9.91
CA LYS A 92 12.00 7.07 8.50
C LYS A 92 10.85 7.40 7.56
N ALA A 93 9.60 7.12 7.97
CA ALA A 93 8.44 7.48 7.16
C ALA A 93 8.35 8.99 6.93
N ARG A 94 8.59 9.81 7.97
CA ARG A 94 8.57 11.28 7.90
C ARG A 94 9.68 11.86 7.05
N GLU A 95 10.87 11.24 7.05
CA GLU A 95 12.00 11.65 6.20
C GLU A 95 11.66 11.64 4.70
N LEU A 96 10.68 10.83 4.29
CA LEU A 96 10.25 10.69 2.90
C LEU A 96 9.14 11.68 2.49
N TYR A 97 8.48 12.37 3.42
CA TYR A 97 7.38 13.29 3.10
C TYR A 97 7.78 14.46 2.19
N PRO A 98 8.97 15.09 2.33
CA PRO A 98 9.39 16.12 1.38
C PRO A 98 9.47 15.62 -0.07
N GLU A 99 9.88 14.36 -0.27
CA GLU A 99 9.90 13.74 -1.60
C GLU A 99 8.47 13.49 -2.12
N ILE A 100 7.55 13.05 -1.25
CA ILE A 100 6.12 12.91 -1.59
C ILE A 100 5.54 14.24 -2.05
N VAL A 101 5.73 15.33 -1.30
CA VAL A 101 5.23 16.67 -1.67
C VAL A 101 5.82 17.13 -3.01
N THR A 102 7.04 16.73 -3.33
CA THR A 102 7.70 17.07 -4.60
C THR A 102 7.15 16.27 -5.78
N LYS A 103 6.77 15.00 -5.57
CA LYS A 103 6.41 14.05 -6.65
C LYS A 103 4.91 13.81 -6.80
N ASP A 104 4.13 13.94 -5.73
CA ASP A 104 2.69 13.77 -5.72
C ASP A 104 2.00 15.14 -5.82
N TRP A 105 1.61 15.50 -7.05
CA TRP A 105 0.90 16.74 -7.37
C TRP A 105 -0.42 16.94 -6.62
N ASP A 106 -1.00 15.89 -6.02
CA ASP A 106 -2.19 15.97 -5.18
C ASP A 106 -1.88 16.29 -3.71
N ILE A 107 -0.60 16.35 -3.32
CA ILE A 107 -0.15 16.54 -1.95
C ILE A 107 0.63 17.85 -1.84
N SER A 108 0.08 18.79 -1.09
CA SER A 108 0.60 20.15 -0.96
C SER A 108 1.44 20.36 0.31
N SER A 109 1.46 19.38 1.23
CA SER A 109 2.22 19.50 2.48
C SER A 109 2.60 18.14 3.08
N GLU A 110 3.63 18.14 3.93
CA GLU A 110 4.01 16.95 4.69
C GLU A 110 2.88 16.47 5.62
N ALA A 111 2.05 17.39 6.12
CA ALA A 111 0.88 17.05 6.94
C ALA A 111 -0.19 16.29 6.12
N GLU A 112 -0.39 16.65 4.85
CA GLU A 112 -1.26 15.90 3.94
C GLU A 112 -0.66 14.53 3.58
N ALA A 113 0.67 14.45 3.42
CA ALA A 113 1.36 13.18 3.22
C ALA A 113 1.16 12.24 4.42
N GLU A 114 1.34 12.77 5.64
CA GLU A 114 1.11 12.03 6.88
C GLU A 114 -0.35 11.59 7.01
N ALA A 115 -1.31 12.46 6.72
CA ALA A 115 -2.73 12.14 6.75
C ALA A 115 -3.07 11.00 5.78
N GLY A 116 -2.57 11.08 4.54
CA GLY A 116 -2.76 10.03 3.54
C GLY A 116 -2.14 8.69 3.94
N MET A 117 -0.95 8.71 4.55
CA MET A 117 -0.32 7.52 5.13
C MET A 117 -1.19 6.92 6.24
N ARG A 118 -1.62 7.72 7.23
CA ARG A 118 -2.43 7.25 8.37
C ARG A 118 -3.77 6.67 7.90
N GLU A 119 -4.43 7.32 6.95
CA GLU A 119 -5.68 6.82 6.37
C GLU A 119 -5.49 5.46 5.69
N THR A 120 -4.41 5.33 4.92
CA THR A 120 -4.08 4.09 4.18
C THR A 120 -3.76 2.95 5.14
N LEU A 121 -2.98 3.20 6.20
CA LEU A 121 -2.69 2.20 7.22
C LEU A 121 -3.94 1.79 8.00
N ASN A 122 -4.85 2.72 8.33
CA ASN A 122 -6.11 2.36 8.99
C ASN A 122 -6.93 1.39 8.13
N LYS A 123 -7.03 1.63 6.82
CA LYS A 123 -7.69 0.70 5.88
C LYS A 123 -6.99 -0.66 5.86
N LEU A 124 -5.66 -0.67 5.89
CA LEU A 124 -4.87 -1.91 5.93
C LEU A 124 -5.14 -2.72 7.21
N MET A 125 -5.21 -2.05 8.36
CA MET A 125 -5.56 -2.68 9.65
C MET A 125 -6.97 -3.28 9.61
N ASP A 126 -7.93 -2.56 9.04
CA ASP A 126 -9.31 -3.03 8.92
C ASP A 126 -9.43 -4.23 7.96
N ILE A 127 -8.60 -4.28 6.91
CA ILE A 127 -8.49 -5.45 6.03
C ILE A 127 -7.91 -6.63 6.79
N ARG A 128 -6.79 -6.46 7.50
CA ARG A 128 -6.19 -7.56 8.28
C ARG A 128 -7.21 -8.17 9.25
N GLU A 129 -7.97 -7.32 9.95
CA GLU A 129 -9.03 -7.78 10.87
C GLU A 129 -10.14 -8.57 10.15
N GLN A 130 -10.60 -8.11 8.98
CA GLN A 130 -11.59 -8.84 8.17
C GLN A 130 -11.12 -10.26 7.77
N TYR A 131 -9.81 -10.46 7.69
CA TYR A 131 -9.18 -11.72 7.31
C TYR A 131 -8.61 -12.50 8.51
N ASN A 132 -9.01 -12.15 9.74
CA ASN A 132 -8.54 -12.78 10.99
C ASN A 132 -7.02 -12.67 11.22
N MET A 133 -6.39 -11.63 10.66
CA MET A 133 -5.00 -11.28 10.92
C MET A 133 -4.91 -10.18 11.99
N PRO A 134 -3.76 -10.05 12.69
CA PRO A 134 -3.53 -8.95 13.62
C PRO A 134 -3.65 -7.59 12.92
N ARG A 135 -4.35 -6.62 13.53
CA ARG A 135 -4.43 -5.24 13.01
C ARG A 135 -3.03 -4.63 12.87
N VAL A 136 -2.22 -4.80 13.90
CA VAL A 136 -0.82 -4.36 13.95
C VAL A 136 0.08 -5.56 13.73
N CYS A 137 1.06 -5.44 12.84
CA CYS A 137 2.01 -6.49 12.60
C CYS A 137 2.89 -6.75 13.82
N PRO A 138 3.17 -8.03 14.14
CA PRO A 138 4.11 -8.36 15.19
C PRO A 138 5.52 -7.84 14.83
N ALA A 139 6.27 -7.44 15.85
CA ALA A 139 7.66 -7.02 15.74
C ALA A 139 8.60 -8.19 15.45
#